data_AF-A0A662PXG6-F1
#
_entry.id   AF-A0A662PXG6-F1
#
_cell.length_a   1.000
_cell.length_b   1.000
_cell.length_c   1.000
_cell.angle_alpha   90.00
_cell.angle_beta   90.00
_cell.angle_gamma   90.00
#
_symmetry.space_group_name_H-M   'P 1'
#
loop_
_entity.id
_entity.type
_entity.pdbx_description
1 polymer ?
#
loop_
_entity_poly.entity_id
_entity_poly.type
_entity_poly.pdbx_seq_one_letter_code
_entity_poly.pdbx_strand_id
1 'polypeptide(L)'
;MYLSWSSGEERSESLVEALAEREEVKPIGTTLSICPECNLLLEAELIERGGKIYIKKTCPKHGEFTELYFGSAEMYRRFKKYAHDGKGIANPNVKKSQITCPYNCGLCPSHLSHTALANIVVTNRCDLYCWYCLPPDEELLVKDGDKIRLLKIEELASQFFKKLQPKKACEGEYVEPLGAYVLSFVNGRVKWSKVKKIFRRKYFGAIYQIVTKTGRRMRLTQDHRILILRNEELERLPVAELSPGDKVLIIGDLNLDGENDFEINLVSHFKKLPPEEQEKIYLRGDISRKLVYDPEIGAEKIYSWNIRRSAPL
;
A
#
# COMPACT_ATOMS: atom_id res chain seq x y z
N MET A 1 -43.26 40.14 32.77
CA MET A 1 -42.37 40.77 33.76
C MET A 1 -41.04 40.03 33.74
N TYR A 2 -40.09 40.49 32.94
CA TYR A 2 -38.70 40.07 33.03
C TYR A 2 -37.98 41.14 33.87
N LEU A 3 -37.37 40.72 34.99
CA LEU A 3 -36.55 41.58 35.83
C LEU A 3 -35.15 41.65 35.20
N SER A 4 -34.71 42.86 34.89
CA SER A 4 -33.32 43.16 34.52
C SER A 4 -32.45 43.19 35.77
N TRP A 5 -31.29 42.56 35.68
CA TRP A 5 -30.19 42.71 36.63
C TRP A 5 -28.98 43.17 35.82
N SER A 6 -28.50 44.39 36.08
CA SER A 6 -27.31 44.96 35.45
C SER A 6 -26.12 44.78 36.39
N SER A 7 -25.22 43.85 36.10
CA SER A 7 -23.93 43.73 36.77
C SER A 7 -22.87 44.56 36.02
N GLY A 8 -22.23 45.45 36.78
CA GLY A 8 -21.14 46.30 36.30
C GLY A 8 -19.84 45.51 36.19
N GLU A 9 -19.52 45.07 34.98
CA GLU A 9 -18.37 44.21 34.69
C GLU A 9 -17.38 44.84 33.70
N GLU A 10 -17.65 46.06 33.21
CA GLU A 10 -16.81 46.72 32.19
C GLU A 10 -15.64 47.55 32.75
N ARG A 11 -15.51 47.68 34.08
CA ARG A 11 -14.45 48.51 34.71
C ARG A 11 -13.25 47.74 35.24
N SER A 12 -13.24 46.42 35.21
CA SER A 12 -12.13 45.58 35.71
C SER A 12 -11.19 45.07 34.62
N GLU A 13 -11.68 44.81 33.40
CA GLU A 13 -10.85 44.30 32.29
C GLU A 13 -9.77 45.30 31.86
N SER A 14 -10.08 46.61 31.83
CA SER A 14 -9.12 47.65 31.46
C SER A 14 -7.97 47.83 32.46
N LEU A 15 -8.18 47.47 33.73
CA LEU A 15 -7.12 47.47 34.75
C LEU A 15 -6.24 46.21 34.65
N VAL A 16 -6.79 45.06 34.27
CA VAL A 16 -6.02 43.82 34.06
C VAL A 16 -5.16 43.93 32.79
N GLU A 17 -5.69 44.53 31.72
CA GLU A 17 -4.92 44.81 30.50
C GLU A 17 -3.83 45.87 30.75
N ALA A 18 -4.12 46.94 31.51
CA ALA A 18 -3.12 47.95 31.86
C ALA A 18 -2.02 47.45 32.84
N LEU A 19 -2.31 46.41 33.64
CA LEU A 19 -1.33 45.77 34.53
C LEU A 19 -0.45 44.74 33.81
N ALA A 20 -0.84 44.25 32.63
CA ALA A 20 -0.03 43.36 31.81
C ALA A 20 1.16 44.07 31.12
N GLU A 21 1.17 45.41 31.11
CA GLU A 21 2.15 46.24 30.40
C GLU A 21 3.43 46.58 31.19
N ARG A 22 3.66 45.96 32.35
CA ARG A 22 4.94 46.11 33.09
C ARG A 22 5.56 44.80 33.54
N GLU A 23 5.32 43.71 32.81
CA GLU A 23 6.19 42.57 32.95
C GLU A 23 7.55 42.89 32.32
N GLU A 24 8.60 42.86 33.14
CA GLU A 24 9.97 43.11 32.72
C GLU A 24 10.36 42.13 31.60
N VAL A 25 10.57 42.65 30.39
CA VAL A 25 11.00 41.86 29.23
C VAL A 25 12.51 41.82 29.23
N LYS A 26 13.08 40.63 29.41
CA LYS A 26 14.53 40.43 29.43
C LYS A 26 15.02 39.75 28.16
N PRO A 27 15.92 40.35 27.37
CA PRO A 27 16.51 39.68 26.21
C PRO A 27 17.43 38.54 26.64
N ILE A 28 17.36 37.41 25.94
CA ILE A 28 18.08 36.17 26.25
C ILE A 28 19.12 35.82 25.17
N GLY A 29 18.85 36.15 23.92
CA GLY A 29 19.75 35.92 22.78
C GLY A 29 18.98 35.89 21.46
N THR A 30 19.68 35.53 20.38
CA THR A 30 19.10 35.42 19.04
C THR A 30 19.19 33.99 18.52
N THR A 31 18.33 33.66 17.58
CA THR A 31 18.30 32.38 16.86
C THR A 31 17.68 32.57 15.47
N LEU A 32 17.63 31.52 14.67
CA LEU A 32 16.88 31.51 13.42
C LEU A 32 15.50 30.87 13.62
N SER A 33 14.51 31.37 12.90
CA SER A 33 13.15 30.83 12.87
C SER A 33 12.57 30.95 11.47
N ILE A 34 11.36 30.45 11.28
CA ILE A 34 10.61 30.59 10.03
C ILE A 34 9.34 31.40 10.23
N CYS A 35 8.95 32.15 9.20
CA CYS A 35 7.62 32.77 9.15
C CYS A 35 6.55 31.67 9.10
N PRO A 36 5.52 31.71 9.97
CA PRO A 36 4.47 30.69 9.99
C PRO A 36 3.59 30.68 8.72
N GLU A 37 3.58 31.77 7.96
CA GLU A 37 2.76 31.89 6.75
C GLU A 37 3.50 31.49 5.48
N CYS A 38 4.73 31.97 5.27
CA CYS A 38 5.48 31.75 4.02
C CYS A 38 6.75 30.93 4.17
N ASN A 39 7.07 30.45 5.37
CA ASN A 39 8.28 29.67 5.67
C ASN A 39 9.60 30.37 5.32
N LEU A 40 9.60 31.71 5.19
CA LEU A 40 10.83 32.48 5.01
C LEU A 40 11.71 32.36 6.27
N LEU A 41 13.01 32.10 6.10
CA LEU A 41 13.98 32.07 7.19
C LEU A 41 14.23 33.48 7.71
N LEU A 42 14.10 33.67 9.03
CA LEU A 42 14.17 34.96 9.71
C LEU A 42 15.13 34.88 10.91
N GLU A 43 15.82 35.97 11.20
CA GLU A 43 16.40 36.18 12.52
C GLU A 43 15.29 36.39 13.55
N ALA A 44 15.48 35.81 14.72
CA ALA A 44 14.51 35.85 15.81
C ALA A 44 15.21 36.13 17.14
N GLU A 45 14.55 36.89 17.99
CA GLU A 45 15.00 37.23 19.33
C GLU A 45 14.28 36.35 20.35
N LEU A 46 15.02 35.83 21.31
CA LEU A 46 14.48 35.14 22.48
C LEU A 46 14.37 36.13 23.62
N ILE A 47 13.16 36.30 24.14
CA ILE A 47 12.86 37.20 25.26
C ILE A 47 12.22 36.41 26.40
N GLU A 48 12.54 36.76 27.63
CA GLU A 48 11.90 36.23 28.82
C GLU A 48 10.85 37.23 29.32
N ARG A 49 9.64 36.74 29.55
CA ARG A 49 8.50 37.50 30.08
C ARG A 49 7.65 36.59 30.95
N GLY A 50 7.29 37.03 32.16
CA GLY A 50 6.43 36.26 33.07
C GLY A 50 6.96 34.85 33.39
N GLY A 51 8.28 34.69 33.50
CA GLY A 51 8.93 33.39 33.76
C GLY A 51 8.89 32.39 32.60
N LYS A 52 8.49 32.81 31.39
CA LYS A 52 8.46 32.01 30.15
C LYS A 52 9.40 32.60 29.11
N ILE A 53 9.81 31.80 28.14
CA ILE A 53 10.61 32.25 27.00
C ILE A 53 9.71 32.38 25.78
N TYR A 54 9.73 33.54 25.14
CA TYR A 54 9.06 33.82 23.89
C TYR A 54 10.09 34.00 22.78
N ILE A 55 9.69 33.67 21.55
CA ILE A 55 10.45 33.93 20.34
C ILE A 55 9.75 35.03 19.55
N LYS A 56 10.47 36.11 19.28
CA LYS A 56 10.01 37.28 18.53
C LYS A 56 10.70 37.30 17.17
N LYS A 57 9.94 37.48 16.09
CA LYS A 57 10.45 37.51 14.71
C LYS A 57 9.60 38.43 13.86
N THR A 58 10.20 39.07 12.86
CA THR A 58 9.49 39.98 11.95
C THR A 58 9.67 39.54 10.52
N CYS A 59 8.56 39.16 9.87
CA CYS A 59 8.53 38.85 8.44
C CYS A 59 8.28 40.14 7.64
N PRO A 60 9.09 40.44 6.61
CA PRO A 60 8.85 41.60 5.73
C PRO A 60 7.50 41.59 5.02
N LYS A 61 6.83 40.43 4.92
CA LYS A 61 5.54 40.25 4.24
C LYS A 61 4.35 40.16 5.19
N HIS A 62 4.52 39.52 6.35
CA HIS A 62 3.41 39.15 7.24
C HIS A 62 3.49 39.80 8.63
N GLY A 63 4.47 40.68 8.86
CA GLY A 63 4.59 41.46 10.10
C GLY A 63 5.28 40.72 11.24
N GLU A 64 5.03 41.17 12.46
CA GLU A 64 5.67 40.69 13.69
C GLU A 64 4.91 39.50 14.30
N PHE A 65 5.66 38.49 14.74
CA PHE A 65 5.15 37.34 15.46
C PHE A 65 5.89 37.22 16.79
N THR A 66 5.14 37.08 17.88
CA THR A 66 5.66 36.73 19.20
C THR A 66 4.94 35.48 19.69
N GLU A 67 5.69 34.39 19.86
CA GLU A 67 5.12 33.07 20.17
C GLU A 67 5.80 32.47 21.40
N LEU A 68 5.10 31.62 22.13
CA LEU A 68 5.69 30.89 23.26
C LEU A 68 6.73 29.89 22.74
N TYR A 69 7.99 30.08 23.15
CA TYR A 69 9.09 29.20 22.75
C TYR A 69 9.38 28.13 23.81
N PHE A 70 9.33 28.50 25.09
CA PHE A 70 9.57 27.57 26.21
C PHE A 70 8.74 27.98 27.43
N GLY A 71 7.96 27.05 27.98
CA GLY A 71 6.99 27.32 29.06
C GLY A 71 7.58 27.65 30.44
N SER A 72 8.90 27.51 30.61
CA SER A 72 9.61 27.81 31.87
C SER A 72 11.02 28.32 31.57
N ALA A 73 11.31 29.55 31.97
CA ALA A 73 12.62 30.15 31.83
C ALA A 73 13.68 29.44 32.69
N GLU A 74 13.31 28.94 33.87
CA GLU A 74 14.19 28.13 34.72
C GLU A 74 14.62 26.84 34.01
N MET A 75 13.65 26.09 33.48
CA MET A 75 13.92 24.83 32.78
C MET A 75 14.70 25.08 31.48
N TYR A 76 14.38 26.14 30.75
CA TYR A 76 15.15 26.56 29.57
C TYR A 76 16.63 26.79 29.92
N ARG A 77 16.92 27.54 30.99
CA ARG A 77 18.31 27.76 31.45
C ARG A 77 18.97 26.47 31.91
N ARG A 78 18.24 25.58 32.59
CA ARG A 78 18.75 24.25 32.97
C ARG A 78 19.13 23.44 31.73
N PHE A 79 18.29 23.40 30.70
CA PHE A 79 18.51 22.61 29.50
C PHE A 79 19.62 23.20 28.63
N LYS A 80 19.71 24.53 28.56
CA LYS A 80 20.78 25.24 27.84
C LYS A 80 22.18 24.84 28.34
N LYS A 81 22.34 24.47 29.61
CA LYS A 81 23.63 23.95 30.15
C LYS A 81 24.08 22.63 29.53
N TYR A 82 23.14 21.84 29.00
CA TYR A 82 23.42 20.56 28.35
C TYR A 82 23.45 20.65 26.82
N ALA A 83 23.29 21.86 26.26
CA ALA A 83 23.40 22.06 24.82
C ALA A 83 24.82 21.76 24.36
N HIS A 84 24.96 20.79 23.46
CA HIS A 84 26.25 20.33 22.96
C HIS A 84 26.10 19.85 21.51
N ASP A 85 27.01 20.29 20.64
CA ASP A 85 27.05 19.86 19.24
C ASP A 85 27.64 18.45 19.15
N GLY A 86 26.86 17.49 18.66
CA GLY A 86 27.35 16.12 18.47
C GLY A 86 28.37 16.01 17.33
N LYS A 87 28.92 14.80 17.16
CA LYS A 87 29.91 14.49 16.10
C LYS A 87 29.33 14.53 14.66
N GLY A 88 28.02 14.76 14.50
CA GLY A 88 27.34 14.63 13.23
C GLY A 88 27.12 13.19 12.79
N ILE A 89 26.66 13.02 11.55
CA ILE A 89 26.28 11.73 10.99
C ILE A 89 27.28 11.26 9.93
N ALA A 90 27.68 10.00 10.00
CA ALA A 90 28.61 9.41 9.03
C ALA A 90 27.95 9.07 7.69
N ASN A 91 26.64 8.83 7.66
CA ASN A 91 25.91 8.41 6.47
C ASN A 91 24.68 9.29 6.20
N PRO A 92 24.87 10.55 5.77
CA PRO A 92 23.77 11.44 5.43
C PRO A 92 23.05 10.95 4.17
N ASN A 93 21.71 10.95 4.19
CA ASN A 93 20.92 10.71 2.98
C ASN A 93 20.89 11.94 2.06
N VAL A 94 21.09 13.14 2.62
CA VAL A 94 21.23 14.39 1.85
C VAL A 94 22.72 14.72 1.70
N LYS A 95 23.27 14.54 0.49
CA LYS A 95 24.71 14.68 0.19
C LYS A 95 25.15 16.10 -0.22
N LYS A 96 24.34 17.14 0.02
CA LYS A 96 24.68 18.53 -0.36
C LYS A 96 25.66 19.13 0.65
N SER A 97 26.63 19.90 0.15
CA SER A 97 27.63 20.60 0.96
C SER A 97 27.15 21.96 1.49
N GLN A 98 26.35 22.67 0.69
CA GLN A 98 25.68 23.91 1.11
C GLN A 98 24.26 23.58 1.56
N ILE A 99 23.99 23.77 2.85
CA ILE A 99 22.73 23.40 3.49
C ILE A 99 22.12 24.64 4.11
N THR A 100 20.88 24.94 3.72
CA THR A 100 20.05 25.95 4.37
C THR A 100 18.89 25.24 5.04
N CYS A 101 18.94 25.08 6.36
CA CYS A 101 17.82 24.55 7.14
C CYS A 101 16.68 25.60 7.16
N PRO A 102 15.41 25.25 6.91
CA PRO A 102 14.85 23.90 6.68
C PRO A 102 14.67 23.52 5.20
N TYR A 103 15.09 24.33 4.22
CA TYR A 103 14.85 24.08 2.79
C TYR A 103 15.57 22.85 2.21
N ASN A 104 16.52 22.28 2.95
CA ASN A 104 17.21 21.05 2.58
C ASN A 104 16.99 19.94 3.62
N CYS A 105 15.79 19.89 4.22
CA CYS A 105 15.45 18.97 5.30
C CYS A 105 15.67 17.48 4.92
N GLY A 106 16.23 16.73 5.88
CA GLY A 106 16.72 15.36 5.77
C GLY A 106 17.93 15.15 6.70
N LEU A 107 18.41 13.91 6.82
CA LEU A 107 19.67 13.60 7.52
C LEU A 107 20.85 14.10 6.66
N CYS A 108 21.27 15.34 6.90
CA CYS A 108 22.35 16.04 6.20
C CYS A 108 23.59 16.24 7.10
N PRO A 109 24.76 16.59 6.53
CA PRO A 109 25.97 16.89 7.31
C PRO A 109 25.83 17.93 8.42
N SER A 110 24.92 18.91 8.30
CA SER A 110 24.64 19.91 9.35
C SER A 110 23.86 19.35 10.54
N HIS A 111 23.39 18.10 10.47
CA HIS A 111 22.70 17.41 11.56
C HIS A 111 23.73 16.87 12.56
N LEU A 112 24.20 17.73 13.46
CA LEU A 112 25.26 17.42 14.43
C LEU A 112 24.79 16.45 15.53
N SER A 113 23.50 16.51 15.88
CA SER A 113 22.87 15.63 16.86
C SER A 113 22.46 14.29 16.28
N HIS A 114 22.67 13.22 17.05
CA HIS A 114 22.22 11.86 16.71
C HIS A 114 20.75 11.66 17.08
N THR A 115 20.13 10.61 16.55
CA THR A 115 18.76 10.23 16.89
C THR A 115 18.60 10.00 18.40
N ALA A 116 17.92 10.93 19.08
CA ALA A 116 17.67 10.84 20.52
C ALA A 116 16.55 9.83 20.85
N LEU A 117 15.57 9.69 19.96
CA LEU A 117 14.48 8.72 20.07
C LEU A 117 14.11 8.22 18.67
N ALA A 118 14.18 6.92 18.45
CA ALA A 118 13.70 6.28 17.24
C ALA A 118 12.36 5.60 17.53
N ASN A 119 11.30 6.04 16.87
CA ASN A 119 9.99 5.40 16.95
C ASN A 119 9.81 4.49 15.74
N ILE A 120 9.76 3.18 15.97
CA ILE A 120 9.56 2.17 14.93
C ILE A 120 8.19 1.54 15.15
N VAL A 121 7.28 1.69 14.18
CA VAL A 121 5.98 1.03 14.21
C VAL A 121 6.08 -0.27 13.42
N VAL A 122 6.13 -1.39 14.15
CA VAL A 122 6.09 -2.73 13.54
C VAL A 122 4.64 -3.17 13.42
N THR A 123 4.15 -3.32 12.20
CA THR A 123 2.75 -3.68 11.94
C THR A 123 2.66 -4.70 10.80
N ASN A 124 1.79 -5.70 10.97
CA ASN A 124 1.44 -6.64 9.89
C ASN A 124 0.43 -6.04 8.88
N ARG A 125 0.03 -4.78 9.08
CA ARG A 125 -0.81 -4.04 8.14
C ARG A 125 0.03 -3.64 6.93
N CYS A 126 -0.29 -4.24 5.78
CA CYS A 126 0.21 -3.79 4.49
C CYS A 126 -0.58 -2.55 4.04
N ASP A 127 0.12 -1.43 3.86
CA ASP A 127 -0.39 -0.18 3.31
C ASP A 127 -0.54 -0.20 1.78
N LEU A 128 -0.15 -1.33 1.15
CA LEU A 128 -0.10 -1.53 -0.30
C LEU A 128 0.78 -0.49 -1.01
N TYR A 129 1.76 0.07 -0.31
CA TYR A 129 2.81 0.88 -0.92
C TYR A 129 3.91 -0.02 -1.51
N CYS A 130 3.46 -0.93 -2.37
CA CYS A 130 4.29 -1.95 -2.97
C CYS A 130 4.80 -1.44 -4.33
N TRP A 131 6.10 -1.19 -4.40
CA TRP A 131 6.77 -0.72 -5.63
C TRP A 131 6.88 -1.78 -6.72
N TYR A 132 6.65 -3.05 -6.37
CA TYR A 132 6.82 -4.17 -7.27
C TYR A 132 5.47 -4.70 -7.79
N CYS A 133 5.33 -4.82 -9.11
CA CYS A 133 4.13 -5.33 -9.77
C CYS A 133 4.50 -6.34 -10.86
N LEU A 134 3.49 -7.06 -11.35
CA LEU A 134 3.58 -7.92 -12.52
C LEU A 134 2.72 -7.30 -13.65
N PRO A 135 3.13 -7.42 -14.92
CA PRO A 135 2.30 -7.03 -16.06
C PRO A 135 0.95 -7.80 -16.09
N PRO A 136 -0.12 -7.18 -16.62
CA PRO A 136 -1.47 -7.76 -16.63
C PRO A 136 -1.58 -9.09 -17.38
N ASP A 137 -0.71 -9.29 -18.36
CA ASP A 137 -0.71 -10.41 -19.29
C ASP A 137 0.21 -11.56 -18.89
N GLU A 138 0.90 -11.47 -17.74
CA GLU A 138 1.58 -12.62 -17.16
C GLU A 138 0.58 -13.66 -16.64
N GLU A 139 0.95 -14.92 -16.77
CA GLU A 139 0.11 -16.06 -16.42
C GLU A 139 0.45 -16.61 -15.04
N LEU A 140 -0.56 -17.12 -14.35
CA LEU A 140 -0.40 -17.83 -13.08
C LEU A 140 -1.37 -18.99 -12.94
N LEU A 141 -0.95 -19.99 -12.18
CA LEU A 141 -1.82 -21.06 -11.73
C LEU A 141 -2.67 -20.58 -10.55
N VAL A 142 -3.99 -20.62 -10.76
CA VAL A 142 -4.99 -20.24 -9.79
C VAL A 142 -5.83 -21.46 -9.45
N LYS A 143 -6.01 -21.70 -8.15
CA LYS A 143 -6.99 -22.66 -7.64
C LYS A 143 -8.22 -21.90 -7.15
N ASP A 144 -9.36 -22.23 -7.75
CA ASP A 144 -10.71 -21.72 -7.45
C ASP A 144 -11.62 -22.92 -7.14
N GLY A 145 -11.90 -23.14 -5.85
CA GLY A 145 -12.47 -24.40 -5.38
C GLY A 145 -11.55 -25.59 -5.69
N ASP A 146 -12.08 -26.60 -6.35
CA ASP A 146 -11.33 -27.80 -6.77
C ASP A 146 -10.69 -27.67 -8.16
N LYS A 147 -10.97 -26.57 -8.88
CA LYS A 147 -10.46 -26.36 -10.24
C LYS A 147 -9.16 -25.58 -10.21
N ILE A 148 -8.14 -26.12 -10.87
CA ILE A 148 -6.88 -25.43 -11.15
C ILE A 148 -6.94 -24.90 -12.58
N ARG A 149 -6.64 -23.62 -12.77
CA ARG A 149 -6.62 -22.97 -14.09
C ARG A 149 -5.37 -22.12 -14.25
N LEU A 150 -4.85 -22.10 -15.47
CA LEU A 150 -3.88 -21.09 -15.90
C LEU A 150 -4.67 -19.86 -16.36
N LEU A 151 -4.43 -18.71 -15.74
CA LEU A 151 -5.11 -17.45 -16.05
C LEU A 151 -4.09 -16.32 -16.14
N LYS A 152 -4.39 -15.31 -16.96
CA LYS A 152 -3.66 -14.04 -16.89
C LYS A 152 -4.01 -13.29 -15.61
N ILE A 153 -3.09 -12.48 -15.10
CA ILE A 153 -3.32 -11.63 -13.92
C ILE A 153 -4.55 -10.74 -14.11
N GLU A 154 -4.69 -10.14 -15.28
CA GLU A 154 -5.83 -9.28 -15.60
C GLU A 154 -7.16 -10.03 -15.64
N GLU A 155 -7.17 -11.26 -16.14
CA GLU A 155 -8.37 -12.10 -16.17
C GLU A 155 -8.81 -12.44 -14.75
N LEU A 156 -7.88 -12.84 -13.88
CA LEU A 156 -8.14 -13.08 -12.47
C LEU A 156 -8.64 -11.80 -11.78
N ALA A 157 -7.93 -10.69 -11.94
CA ALA A 157 -8.29 -9.43 -11.32
C ALA A 157 -9.69 -8.98 -11.75
N SER A 158 -9.99 -9.04 -13.05
CA SER A 158 -11.27 -8.63 -13.62
C SER A 158 -12.47 -9.39 -13.02
N GLN A 159 -12.31 -10.66 -12.65
CA GLN A 159 -13.39 -11.43 -12.01
C GLN A 159 -13.82 -10.84 -10.66
N PHE A 160 -12.88 -10.26 -9.91
CA PHE A 160 -13.14 -9.68 -8.60
C PHE A 160 -13.45 -8.19 -8.67
N PHE A 161 -12.72 -7.42 -9.48
CA PHE A 161 -12.97 -5.98 -9.65
C PHE A 161 -14.33 -5.66 -10.29
N LYS A 162 -14.95 -6.60 -11.03
CA LYS A 162 -16.33 -6.45 -11.54
C LYS A 162 -17.40 -6.71 -10.47
N LYS A 163 -17.08 -7.49 -9.43
CA LYS A 163 -18.05 -7.98 -8.43
C LYS A 163 -17.93 -7.29 -7.08
N LEU A 164 -16.73 -6.84 -6.74
CA LEU A 164 -16.40 -6.27 -5.44
C LEU A 164 -16.11 -4.78 -5.58
N GLN A 165 -16.47 -4.01 -4.56
CA GLN A 165 -16.15 -2.59 -4.51
C GLN A 165 -14.64 -2.38 -4.27
N PRO A 166 -13.93 -1.68 -5.18
CA PRO A 166 -12.51 -1.38 -4.98
C PRO A 166 -12.28 -0.45 -3.80
N LYS A 167 -11.23 -0.73 -3.04
CA LYS A 167 -10.74 0.11 -1.94
C LYS A 167 -9.53 0.91 -2.41
N LYS A 168 -9.41 2.16 -1.97
CA LYS A 168 -8.27 3.03 -2.28
C LYS A 168 -7.00 2.54 -1.57
N ALA A 169 -5.90 2.48 -2.31
CA ALA A 169 -4.54 2.29 -1.79
C ALA A 169 -3.74 3.58 -1.99
N CYS A 170 -2.50 3.63 -1.48
CA CYS A 170 -1.63 4.80 -1.62
C CYS A 170 -1.42 5.19 -3.10
N GLU A 171 -1.12 4.22 -3.97
CA GLU A 171 -0.92 4.43 -5.41
C GLU A 171 -1.78 3.49 -6.25
N GLY A 172 -3.10 3.47 -6.05
CA GLY A 172 -4.01 2.65 -6.87
C GLY A 172 -5.21 2.16 -6.09
N GLU A 173 -5.67 0.96 -6.43
CA GLU A 173 -6.85 0.35 -5.83
C GLU A 173 -6.70 -1.16 -5.69
N TYR A 174 -7.45 -1.74 -4.74
CA TYR A 174 -7.42 -3.17 -4.47
C TYR A 174 -8.79 -3.72 -4.12
N VAL A 175 -8.93 -5.04 -4.30
CA VAL A 175 -10.06 -5.83 -3.82
C VAL A 175 -9.57 -6.99 -2.96
N GLU A 176 -10.44 -7.50 -2.09
CA GLU A 176 -10.15 -8.63 -1.20
C GLU A 176 -10.94 -9.86 -1.71
N PRO A 177 -10.32 -10.75 -2.49
CA PRO A 177 -11.02 -11.88 -3.08
C PRO A 177 -11.37 -12.93 -2.01
N LEU A 178 -12.49 -13.62 -2.23
CA LEU A 178 -12.84 -14.84 -1.50
C LEU A 178 -12.57 -16.04 -2.40
N GLY A 179 -11.99 -17.11 -1.85
CA GLY A 179 -11.82 -18.39 -2.55
C GLY A 179 -10.67 -18.49 -3.57
N ALA A 180 -9.87 -17.43 -3.76
CA ALA A 180 -8.72 -17.48 -4.68
C ALA A 180 -7.42 -17.95 -4.01
N TYR A 181 -6.75 -18.92 -4.62
CA TYR A 181 -5.45 -19.43 -4.18
C TYR A 181 -4.45 -19.45 -5.33
N VAL A 182 -3.19 -19.16 -5.04
CA VAL A 182 -2.08 -19.16 -6.01
C VAL A 182 -0.91 -19.96 -5.47
N LEU A 183 -0.02 -20.42 -6.35
CA LEU A 183 1.20 -21.07 -5.93
C LEU A 183 2.15 -20.07 -5.28
N SER A 184 2.77 -20.45 -4.17
CA SER A 184 3.78 -19.66 -3.48
C SER A 184 4.89 -20.56 -2.95
N PHE A 185 6.08 -20.00 -2.79
CA PHE A 185 7.23 -20.70 -2.23
C PHE A 185 7.39 -20.34 -0.75
N VAL A 186 7.19 -21.33 0.13
CA VAL A 186 7.24 -21.17 1.58
C VAL A 186 8.12 -22.26 2.18
N ASN A 187 9.20 -21.87 2.87
CA ASN A 187 10.13 -22.77 3.54
C ASN A 187 10.66 -23.89 2.62
N GLY A 188 11.12 -23.53 1.42
CA GLY A 188 11.67 -24.50 0.47
C GLY A 188 10.64 -25.31 -0.31
N ARG A 189 9.34 -25.13 -0.05
CA ARG A 189 8.26 -25.93 -0.66
C ARG A 189 7.23 -25.07 -1.35
N VAL A 190 6.72 -25.57 -2.47
CA VAL A 190 5.59 -24.93 -3.17
C VAL A 190 4.29 -25.30 -2.46
N LYS A 191 3.44 -24.31 -2.19
CA LYS A 191 2.13 -24.49 -1.56
C LYS A 191 1.08 -23.58 -2.17
N TRP A 192 -0.17 -24.04 -2.18
CA TRP A 192 -1.32 -23.18 -2.43
C TRP A 192 -1.49 -22.17 -1.29
N SER A 193 -1.46 -20.89 -1.63
CA SER A 193 -1.57 -19.79 -0.69
C SER A 193 -2.77 -18.92 -1.02
N LYS A 194 -3.56 -18.59 0.00
CA LYS A 194 -4.75 -17.74 -0.15
C LYS A 194 -4.35 -16.34 -0.59
N VAL A 195 -4.97 -15.85 -1.66
CA VAL A 195 -4.81 -14.46 -2.11
C VAL A 195 -5.56 -13.56 -1.13
N LYS A 196 -4.82 -12.70 -0.41
CA LYS A 196 -5.41 -11.76 0.55
C LYS A 196 -5.99 -10.52 -0.14
N LYS A 197 -5.28 -9.99 -1.13
CA LYS A 197 -5.61 -8.77 -1.85
C LYS A 197 -5.15 -8.89 -3.30
N ILE A 198 -5.94 -8.34 -4.22
CA ILE A 198 -5.53 -8.10 -5.61
C ILE A 198 -5.45 -6.60 -5.80
N PHE A 199 -4.25 -6.10 -6.11
CA PHE A 199 -3.96 -4.69 -6.24
C PHE A 199 -3.64 -4.36 -7.71
N ARG A 200 -4.13 -3.20 -8.20
CA ARG A 200 -3.81 -2.68 -9.52
C ARG A 200 -3.47 -1.19 -9.45
N ARG A 201 -2.54 -0.77 -10.30
CA ARG A 201 -2.13 0.63 -10.46
C ARG A 201 -1.64 0.92 -11.86
N LYS A 202 -1.57 2.20 -12.21
CA LYS A 202 -0.78 2.64 -13.36
C LYS A 202 0.70 2.62 -12.97
N TYR A 203 1.54 2.07 -13.84
CA TYR A 203 2.97 1.98 -13.62
C TYR A 203 3.71 2.79 -14.70
N PHE A 204 4.69 3.58 -14.28
CA PHE A 204 5.50 4.44 -15.14
C PHE A 204 6.98 4.09 -14.92
N GLY A 205 7.44 3.01 -15.54
CA GLY A 205 8.80 2.52 -15.39
C GLY A 205 9.12 1.43 -16.40
N ALA A 206 10.37 0.95 -16.39
CA ALA A 206 10.77 -0.12 -17.30
C ALA A 206 10.16 -1.46 -16.91
N ILE A 207 9.79 -2.25 -17.92
CA ILE A 207 9.41 -3.65 -17.78
C ILE A 207 10.54 -4.46 -18.41
N TYR A 208 11.07 -5.40 -17.64
CA TYR A 208 12.13 -6.30 -18.06
C TYR A 208 11.56 -7.65 -18.40
N GLN A 209 12.09 -8.29 -19.44
CA GLN A 209 11.81 -9.69 -19.76
C GLN A 209 13.03 -10.54 -19.39
N ILE A 210 12.86 -11.41 -18.42
CA ILE A 210 13.89 -12.40 -18.05
C ILE A 210 13.66 -13.64 -18.89
N VAL A 211 14.71 -14.11 -19.55
CA VAL A 211 14.73 -15.36 -20.31
C VAL A 211 15.76 -16.28 -19.68
N THR A 212 15.31 -17.42 -19.15
CA THR A 212 16.21 -18.40 -18.55
C THR A 212 16.85 -19.29 -19.63
N LYS A 213 17.96 -19.96 -19.30
CA LYS A 213 18.61 -20.94 -20.18
C LYS A 213 17.66 -22.08 -20.61
N THR A 214 16.66 -22.39 -19.80
CA THR A 214 15.64 -23.41 -20.10
C THR A 214 14.52 -22.89 -21.02
N GLY A 215 14.59 -21.64 -21.49
CA GLY A 215 13.58 -21.03 -22.35
C GLY A 215 12.36 -20.45 -21.61
N ARG A 216 12.34 -20.45 -20.27
CA ARG A 216 11.25 -19.84 -19.50
C ARG A 216 11.36 -18.32 -19.62
N ARG A 217 10.20 -17.66 -19.75
CA ARG A 217 10.10 -16.21 -19.90
C ARG A 217 9.20 -15.66 -18.81
N MET A 218 9.60 -14.55 -18.21
CA MET A 218 8.79 -13.81 -17.24
C MET A 218 9.02 -12.31 -17.46
N ARG A 219 7.95 -11.52 -17.42
CA ARG A 219 8.08 -10.06 -17.47
C ARG A 219 7.72 -9.44 -16.14
N LEU A 220 8.54 -8.49 -15.71
CA LEU A 220 8.50 -7.93 -14.37
C LEU A 220 8.82 -6.43 -14.42
N THR A 221 8.24 -5.64 -13.51
CA THR A 221 8.64 -4.24 -13.33
C THR A 221 10.07 -4.16 -12.79
N GLN A 222 10.80 -3.09 -13.10
CA GLN A 222 12.21 -2.92 -12.70
C GLN A 222 12.47 -3.12 -11.18
N ASP A 223 11.51 -2.72 -10.35
CA ASP A 223 11.57 -2.77 -8.89
C ASP A 223 11.13 -4.12 -8.31
N HIS A 224 10.65 -5.04 -9.15
CA HIS A 224 10.17 -6.36 -8.71
C HIS A 224 11.32 -7.17 -8.13
N ARG A 225 11.15 -7.68 -6.91
CA ARG A 225 12.20 -8.47 -6.26
C ARG A 225 11.97 -9.95 -6.49
N ILE A 226 12.92 -10.61 -7.13
CA ILE A 226 12.88 -12.07 -7.32
C ILE A 226 13.96 -12.76 -6.50
N LEU A 227 13.74 -14.04 -6.23
CA LEU A 227 14.71 -14.88 -5.52
C LEU A 227 15.80 -15.35 -6.49
N ILE A 228 17.04 -15.02 -6.15
CA ILE A 228 18.23 -15.51 -6.83
C ILE A 228 19.11 -16.30 -5.88
N LEU A 229 19.87 -17.24 -6.41
CA LEU A 229 20.86 -18.01 -5.68
C LEU A 229 22.27 -17.51 -6.04
N ARG A 230 22.94 -16.85 -5.10
CA ARG A 230 24.34 -16.40 -5.19
C ARG A 230 25.10 -16.91 -3.98
N ASN A 231 26.31 -17.43 -4.19
CA ASN A 231 27.17 -17.94 -3.11
C ASN A 231 26.46 -18.91 -2.13
N GLU A 232 25.59 -19.79 -2.68
CA GLU A 232 24.78 -20.74 -1.89
C GLU A 232 23.72 -20.10 -0.97
N GLU A 233 23.51 -18.80 -1.06
CA GLU A 233 22.51 -18.04 -0.31
C GLU A 233 21.38 -17.51 -1.22
N LEU A 234 20.18 -17.43 -0.66
CA LEU A 234 19.01 -16.89 -1.34
C LEU A 234 18.92 -15.38 -1.09
N GLU A 235 19.09 -14.60 -2.14
CA GLU A 235 18.95 -13.15 -2.11
C GLU A 235 17.68 -12.69 -2.84
N ARG A 236 17.11 -11.56 -2.42
CA ARG A 236 15.98 -10.90 -3.09
C ARG A 236 16.43 -9.59 -3.73
N LEU A 237 16.72 -9.63 -5.03
CA LEU A 237 17.16 -8.46 -5.79
C LEU A 237 16.07 -7.89 -6.68
N PRO A 238 15.99 -6.56 -6.84
CA PRO A 238 15.22 -5.93 -7.90
C PRO A 238 15.65 -6.44 -9.27
N VAL A 239 14.70 -6.55 -10.19
CA VAL A 239 14.95 -7.04 -11.55
C VAL A 239 15.95 -6.17 -12.31
N ALA A 240 15.96 -4.86 -12.05
CA ALA A 240 16.94 -3.94 -12.63
C ALA A 240 18.41 -4.22 -12.24
N GLU A 241 18.64 -4.96 -11.15
CA GLU A 241 19.98 -5.28 -10.64
C GLU A 241 20.46 -6.68 -11.07
N LEU A 242 19.65 -7.41 -11.84
CA LEU A 242 20.01 -8.74 -12.34
C LEU A 242 21.01 -8.65 -13.49
N SER A 243 21.90 -9.62 -13.53
CA SER A 243 22.89 -9.79 -14.60
C SER A 243 22.74 -11.15 -15.28
N PRO A 244 23.02 -11.25 -16.60
CA PRO A 244 23.09 -12.56 -17.27
C PRO A 244 24.05 -13.50 -16.54
N GLY A 245 23.57 -14.70 -16.21
CA GLY A 245 24.32 -15.68 -15.41
C GLY A 245 23.78 -15.86 -13.99
N ASP A 246 22.98 -14.92 -13.48
CA ASP A 246 22.29 -15.08 -12.21
C ASP A 246 21.36 -16.29 -12.21
N LYS A 247 21.40 -17.07 -11.12
CA LYS A 247 20.57 -18.26 -10.95
C LYS A 247 19.24 -17.88 -10.33
N VAL A 248 18.22 -17.70 -11.16
CA VAL A 248 16.85 -17.45 -10.70
C VAL A 248 16.22 -18.73 -10.18
N LEU A 249 15.58 -18.66 -9.01
CA LEU A 249 14.85 -19.80 -8.46
C LEU A 249 13.60 -20.08 -9.30
N ILE A 250 13.47 -21.32 -9.78
CA ILE A 250 12.29 -21.80 -10.51
C ILE A 250 11.68 -23.00 -9.82
N ILE A 251 10.38 -23.20 -10.01
CA ILE A 251 9.71 -24.44 -9.59
C ILE A 251 10.16 -25.54 -10.54
N GLY A 252 10.88 -26.53 -10.01
CA GLY A 252 11.37 -27.68 -10.78
C GLY A 252 10.35 -28.82 -10.86
N ASP A 253 9.64 -29.07 -9.77
CA ASP A 253 8.60 -30.10 -9.66
C ASP A 253 7.40 -29.53 -8.90
N LEU A 254 6.20 -29.88 -9.35
CA LEU A 254 4.93 -29.45 -8.79
C LEU A 254 4.05 -30.68 -8.62
N ASN A 255 4.01 -31.21 -7.39
CA ASN A 255 3.07 -32.24 -7.05
C ASN A 255 1.65 -31.64 -7.04
N LEU A 256 0.81 -32.06 -8.00
CA LEU A 256 -0.60 -31.70 -8.14
C LEU A 256 -1.54 -32.85 -7.76
N ASP A 257 -1.03 -33.87 -7.08
CA ASP A 257 -1.78 -35.08 -6.75
C ASP A 257 -2.96 -34.73 -5.83
N GLY A 258 -4.17 -34.93 -6.35
CA GLY A 258 -5.44 -34.96 -5.64
C GLY A 258 -6.28 -36.10 -6.23
N GLU A 259 -7.28 -36.60 -5.50
CA GLU A 259 -8.23 -37.61 -6.00
C GLU A 259 -8.92 -37.08 -7.27
N ASN A 260 -8.38 -37.47 -8.42
CA ASN A 260 -8.88 -37.06 -9.73
C ASN A 260 -9.94 -38.06 -10.19
N ASP A 261 -11.08 -38.07 -9.50
CA ASP A 261 -12.30 -38.54 -10.13
C ASP A 261 -12.78 -37.43 -11.08
N PHE A 262 -12.15 -37.37 -12.25
CA PHE A 262 -12.52 -36.45 -13.32
C PHE A 262 -13.82 -36.95 -13.96
N GLU A 263 -14.95 -36.55 -13.41
CA GLU A 263 -16.26 -36.81 -14.03
C GLU A 263 -16.50 -35.80 -15.16
N ILE A 264 -16.31 -36.24 -16.40
CA ILE A 264 -16.59 -35.43 -17.59
C ILE A 264 -18.08 -35.55 -17.92
N ASN A 265 -18.83 -34.47 -17.69
CA ASN A 265 -20.20 -34.37 -18.17
C ASN A 265 -20.22 -34.05 -19.68
N LEU A 266 -20.19 -35.10 -20.51
CA LEU A 266 -20.19 -35.01 -21.98
C LEU A 266 -21.37 -34.21 -22.52
N VAL A 267 -22.55 -34.30 -21.88
CA VAL A 267 -23.75 -33.56 -22.29
C VAL A 267 -23.51 -32.05 -22.23
N SER A 268 -22.94 -31.56 -21.13
CA SER A 268 -22.64 -30.13 -20.95
C SER A 268 -21.58 -29.61 -21.92
N HIS A 269 -20.67 -30.48 -22.37
CA HIS A 269 -19.62 -30.14 -23.33
C HIS A 269 -20.14 -30.12 -24.76
N PHE A 270 -20.97 -31.09 -25.16
CA PHE A 270 -21.53 -31.14 -26.49
C PHE A 270 -22.53 -30.00 -26.76
N LYS A 271 -23.23 -29.49 -25.73
CA LYS A 271 -24.08 -28.29 -25.85
C LYS A 271 -23.34 -27.01 -26.24
N LYS A 272 -22.00 -27.01 -26.21
CA LYS A 272 -21.17 -25.88 -26.65
C LYS A 272 -20.71 -26.00 -28.10
N LEU A 273 -21.00 -27.12 -28.77
CA LEU A 273 -20.65 -27.31 -30.18
C LEU A 273 -21.50 -26.39 -31.07
N PRO A 274 -21.08 -26.11 -32.31
CA PRO A 274 -21.94 -25.45 -33.29
C PRO A 274 -23.27 -26.19 -33.46
N PRO A 275 -24.41 -25.50 -33.70
CA PRO A 275 -25.73 -26.15 -33.81
C PRO A 275 -25.77 -27.32 -34.81
N GLU A 276 -25.09 -27.16 -35.95
CA GLU A 276 -24.96 -28.18 -37.00
C GLU A 276 -24.29 -29.49 -36.53
N GLU A 277 -23.44 -29.42 -35.50
CA GLU A 277 -22.81 -30.59 -34.88
C GLU A 277 -23.66 -31.15 -33.74
N GLN A 278 -24.40 -30.29 -33.02
CA GLN A 278 -25.35 -30.74 -31.98
C GLN A 278 -26.47 -31.60 -32.57
N GLU A 279 -26.98 -31.23 -33.75
CA GLU A 279 -28.02 -31.98 -34.48
C GLU A 279 -27.59 -33.41 -34.86
N LYS A 280 -26.28 -33.68 -34.92
CA LYS A 280 -25.71 -34.99 -35.25
C LYS A 280 -25.46 -35.86 -34.01
N ILE A 281 -25.69 -35.33 -32.80
CA ILE A 281 -25.37 -35.99 -31.53
C ILE A 281 -26.65 -36.48 -30.85
N TYR A 282 -26.67 -37.77 -30.53
CA TYR A 282 -27.77 -38.41 -29.81
C TYR A 282 -27.25 -39.05 -28.52
N LEU A 283 -27.87 -38.73 -27.40
CA LEU A 283 -27.66 -39.40 -26.13
C LEU A 283 -28.41 -40.72 -26.15
N ARG A 284 -27.75 -41.83 -25.80
CA ARG A 284 -28.35 -43.18 -25.77
C ARG A 284 -28.18 -43.79 -24.37
N GLY A 285 -29.27 -44.17 -23.72
CA GLY A 285 -29.25 -44.71 -22.35
C GLY A 285 -30.62 -44.68 -21.66
N ASP A 286 -30.67 -44.99 -20.36
CA ASP A 286 -31.89 -44.87 -19.55
C ASP A 286 -32.13 -43.41 -19.15
N ILE A 287 -32.47 -42.59 -20.15
CA ILE A 287 -32.70 -41.14 -20.02
C ILE A 287 -34.01 -40.86 -19.26
N SER A 288 -34.78 -41.90 -18.93
CA SER A 288 -36.15 -41.82 -18.43
C SER A 288 -36.32 -41.47 -16.94
N ARG A 289 -35.23 -41.14 -16.21
CA ARG A 289 -35.33 -40.93 -14.74
C ARG A 289 -34.92 -39.59 -14.16
N LYS A 290 -34.54 -38.57 -14.94
CA LYS A 290 -34.38 -37.19 -14.41
C LYS A 290 -34.76 -36.12 -15.43
N LEU A 291 -36.03 -35.69 -15.38
CA LEU A 291 -36.48 -34.40 -15.90
C LEU A 291 -37.28 -33.72 -14.79
N VAL A 292 -36.65 -32.76 -14.10
CA VAL A 292 -37.32 -31.86 -13.15
C VAL A 292 -37.73 -30.60 -13.92
N TYR A 293 -38.97 -30.18 -13.76
CA TYR A 293 -39.55 -28.99 -14.39
C TYR A 293 -39.09 -27.72 -13.66
N ASP A 294 -38.56 -26.73 -14.37
CA ASP A 294 -38.18 -25.41 -13.83
C ASP A 294 -39.23 -24.36 -14.27
N PRO A 295 -40.04 -23.81 -13.34
CA PRO A 295 -41.10 -22.85 -13.67
C PRO A 295 -40.59 -21.47 -14.15
N GLU A 296 -39.31 -21.11 -13.99
CA GLU A 296 -38.83 -19.76 -14.34
C GLU A 296 -38.57 -19.56 -15.84
N ILE A 297 -38.44 -20.63 -16.63
CA ILE A 297 -37.91 -20.56 -18.01
C ILE A 297 -38.90 -21.01 -19.10
N GLY A 298 -40.13 -21.38 -18.75
CA GLY A 298 -41.22 -21.59 -19.73
C GLY A 298 -40.99 -22.68 -20.78
N ALA A 299 -40.36 -23.81 -20.44
CA ALA A 299 -40.16 -24.93 -21.37
C ALA A 299 -41.20 -26.06 -21.16
N GLU A 300 -41.85 -26.51 -22.24
CA GLU A 300 -42.83 -27.59 -22.23
C GLU A 300 -42.19 -29.00 -22.19
N LYS A 301 -42.83 -29.91 -21.44
CA LYS A 301 -42.51 -31.34 -21.36
C LYS A 301 -42.44 -32.00 -22.74
N ILE A 302 -41.33 -32.69 -23.03
CA ILE A 302 -41.24 -33.60 -24.19
C ILE A 302 -41.65 -35.00 -23.73
N TYR A 303 -42.75 -35.53 -24.30
CA TYR A 303 -43.23 -36.89 -24.05
C TYR A 303 -42.46 -37.94 -24.89
N SER A 304 -42.02 -38.99 -24.19
CA SER A 304 -41.74 -40.36 -24.66
C SER A 304 -40.83 -40.57 -25.88
N TRP A 305 -39.53 -40.78 -25.62
CA TRP A 305 -38.63 -41.55 -26.50
C TRP A 305 -38.44 -42.99 -25.97
N ASN A 306 -39.54 -43.64 -25.57
CA ASN A 306 -39.50 -44.98 -24.93
C ASN A 306 -39.19 -46.13 -25.90
N ILE A 307 -39.18 -45.90 -27.23
CA ILE A 307 -38.99 -46.98 -28.20
C ILE A 307 -37.52 -47.22 -28.56
N ARG A 308 -36.64 -46.22 -28.41
CA ARG A 308 -35.23 -46.31 -28.89
C ARG A 308 -34.14 -46.02 -27.85
N ARG A 309 -34.51 -45.62 -26.63
CA ARG A 309 -33.57 -45.21 -25.56
C ARG A 309 -32.57 -44.15 -26.02
N SER A 310 -32.95 -43.30 -26.98
CA SER A 310 -32.09 -42.24 -27.53
C SER A 310 -32.85 -40.92 -27.61
N ALA A 311 -32.18 -39.81 -27.30
CA ALA A 311 -32.68 -38.44 -27.45
C ALA A 311 -31.62 -37.57 -28.16
N PRO A 312 -32.02 -36.63 -29.03
CA PRO A 312 -31.10 -35.58 -29.50
C PRO A 312 -30.60 -34.77 -28.30
N LEU A 313 -29.37 -34.27 -28.40
CA LEU A 313 -28.67 -33.53 -27.36
C LEU A 313 -29.32 -32.18 -27.00
#